data_AF-A0A0A9X5G7-F1
#
_entry.id   AF-A0A0A9X5G7-F1
#
_cell.length_a   1.000
_cell.length_b   1.000
_cell.length_c   1.000
_cell.angle_alpha   90.00
_cell.angle_beta   90.00
_cell.angle_gamma   90.00
#
_symmetry.space_group_name_H-M   'P 1'
#
loop_
_entity.id
_entity.type
_entity.pdbx_description
1 polymer ?
#
loop_
_entity_poly.entity_id
_entity_poly.type
_entity_poly.pdbx_seq_one_letter_code
_entity_poly.pdbx_strand_id
1 'polypeptide(L)'
;EMLEINVIRSPTTITDVFRQIFCKFLRFIGKNLTAERITHRATIKQDVRIYDALVAILRRHGFEGLEIDLMMEKHEIISGFHISGNSMTDLYDDIHVRKQLSLEVEEHDKLHEKMNQMVNVMLMMDHTHMELLTKIDILTDRYILKKRSRSTPISI
;
A
#
# COMPACT_ATOMS: atom_id res chain seq x y z
N GLU A 1 8.06 -32.87 19.25
CA GLU A 1 7.13 -31.75 19.47
C GLU A 1 7.89 -30.45 19.28
N MET A 2 7.61 -29.77 18.17
CA MET A 2 8.26 -28.52 17.76
C MET A 2 7.66 -27.37 18.58
N LEU A 3 8.37 -26.92 19.62
CA LEU A 3 8.18 -25.58 20.15
C LEU A 3 8.84 -24.63 19.14
N GLU A 4 8.07 -24.20 18.15
CA GLU A 4 8.43 -23.01 17.37
C GLU A 4 8.43 -21.82 18.32
N ILE A 5 9.62 -21.57 18.85
CA ILE A 5 9.98 -20.37 19.59
C ILE A 5 9.95 -19.24 18.55
N ASN A 6 8.75 -18.73 18.27
CA ASN A 6 8.54 -17.44 17.65
C ASN A 6 8.90 -16.36 18.70
N VAL A 7 10.16 -16.36 19.12
CA VAL A 7 10.76 -15.24 19.85
C VAL A 7 10.91 -14.15 18.82
N ILE A 8 9.89 -13.31 18.76
CA ILE A 8 10.06 -11.90 18.42
C ILE A 8 11.25 -11.46 19.27
N ARG A 9 12.40 -11.29 18.62
CA ARG A 9 13.71 -11.05 19.22
C ARG A 9 13.71 -9.65 19.84
N SER A 10 12.96 -9.48 20.93
CA SER A 10 13.19 -8.37 21.84
C SER A 10 14.61 -8.54 22.37
N PRO A 11 15.41 -7.47 22.47
CA PRO A 11 16.68 -7.58 23.18
C PRO A 11 16.31 -7.96 24.61
N THR A 12 16.52 -9.23 24.97
CA THR A 12 16.38 -9.72 26.34
C THR A 12 17.19 -8.79 27.21
N THR A 13 16.50 -7.90 27.92
CA THR A 13 17.20 -6.92 28.74
C THR A 13 17.78 -7.68 29.91
N ILE A 14 18.96 -7.27 30.38
CA ILE A 14 19.61 -7.87 31.56
C ILE A 14 18.61 -7.97 32.72
N THR A 15 17.71 -6.99 32.84
CA THR A 15 16.57 -6.97 33.77
C THR A 15 15.64 -8.19 33.67
N ASP A 16 15.34 -8.72 32.48
CA ASP A 16 14.49 -9.91 32.31
C ASP A 16 15.18 -11.17 32.83
N VAL A 17 16.49 -11.30 32.59
CA VAL A 17 17.31 -12.41 33.08
C VAL A 17 17.37 -12.40 34.61
N PHE A 18 17.67 -11.24 35.19
CA PHE A 18 17.66 -11.07 36.65
C PHE A 18 16.28 -11.35 37.25
N ARG A 19 15.19 -10.91 36.60
CA ARG A 19 13.82 -11.21 37.05
C ARG A 19 13.53 -12.71 37.05
N GLN A 20 13.95 -13.44 36.01
CA GLN A 20 13.75 -14.89 35.96
C GLN A 20 14.51 -15.61 37.06
N ILE A 21 15.77 -15.23 37.30
CA ILE A 21 16.58 -15.79 38.39
C ILE A 21 15.93 -15.49 39.75
N PHE A 22 15.48 -14.25 39.96
CA PHE A 22 14.79 -13.85 41.19
C PHE A 22 13.47 -14.61 41.39
N CYS A 23 12.68 -14.82 40.33
CA CYS A 23 11.44 -15.60 40.42
C CYS A 23 11.73 -17.08 40.73
N LYS A 24 12.80 -17.67 40.19
CA LYS A 24 13.24 -19.03 40.55
C LYS A 24 13.64 -19.10 42.03
N PHE A 25 14.39 -18.11 42.52
CA PHE A 25 14.75 -18.01 43.93
C PHE A 25 13.51 -17.89 44.83
N LEU A 26 12.54 -17.05 44.47
CA LEU A 26 11.27 -16.92 45.21
C LEU A 26 10.48 -18.22 45.27
N ARG A 27 10.44 -19.00 44.18
CA ARG A 27 9.81 -20.33 44.16
C ARG A 27 10.55 -21.31 45.08
N PHE A 28 11.88 -21.26 45.09
CA PHE A 28 12.70 -22.11 45.94
C PHE A 28 12.47 -21.88 47.44
N ILE A 29 12.26 -20.63 47.87
CA ILE A 29 11.92 -20.29 49.27
C ILE A 29 10.42 -20.42 49.60
N GLY A 30 9.63 -21.09 48.76
CA GLY A 30 8.20 -21.36 48.98
C GLY A 30 7.25 -20.20 48.68
N LYS A 31 7.73 -19.08 48.12
CA LYS A 31 6.91 -17.90 47.78
C LYS A 31 6.37 -17.95 46.34
N ASN A 32 5.67 -19.03 46.01
CA ASN A 32 5.16 -19.29 44.66
C ASN A 32 4.18 -18.21 44.15
N LEU A 33 3.20 -17.83 44.98
CA LEU A 33 2.20 -16.81 44.64
C LEU A 33 2.84 -15.45 44.29
N THR A 34 3.91 -15.08 44.98
CA THR A 34 4.63 -13.83 44.72
C THR A 34 5.38 -13.89 43.40
N ALA A 35 6.05 -15.01 43.10
CA ALA A 35 6.73 -15.22 41.83
C ALA A 35 5.75 -15.21 40.64
N GLU A 36 4.57 -15.79 40.82
CA GLU A 36 3.51 -15.80 39.81
C GLU A 36 2.97 -14.39 39.56
N ARG A 37 2.66 -13.63 40.61
CA ARG A 37 2.25 -12.21 40.50
C ARG A 37 3.27 -11.34 39.76
N ILE A 38 4.55 -11.52 40.03
CA ILE A 38 5.63 -10.78 39.36
C ILE A 38 5.69 -11.14 37.87
N THR A 39 5.58 -12.44 37.57
CA THR A 39 5.59 -12.93 36.18
C THR A 39 4.40 -12.39 35.40
N HIS A 40 3.20 -12.45 35.97
CA HIS A 40 1.98 -11.97 35.33
C HIS A 40 1.99 -10.45 35.09
N ARG A 41 2.51 -9.66 36.04
CA ARG A 41 2.70 -8.21 35.81
C ARG A 41 3.69 -7.93 34.67
N ALA A 42 4.72 -8.76 34.53
CA ALA A 42 5.68 -8.61 33.46
C ALA A 42 5.10 -8.95 32.09
N THR A 43 4.26 -9.99 31.99
CA THR A 43 3.58 -10.36 30.74
C THR A 43 2.63 -9.25 30.29
N ILE A 44 1.77 -8.74 31.19
CA ILE A 44 0.86 -7.62 30.86
C ILE A 44 1.66 -6.41 30.36
N LYS A 45 2.78 -6.08 31.02
CA LYS A 45 3.63 -4.95 30.58
C LYS A 45 4.25 -5.18 29.20
N GLN A 46 4.57 -6.43 28.86
CA GLN A 46 5.05 -6.78 27.54
C GLN A 46 3.93 -6.67 26.50
N ASP A 47 2.74 -7.17 26.81
CA ASP A 47 1.57 -7.13 25.92
C ASP A 47 1.16 -5.68 25.61
N VAL A 48 1.17 -4.79 26.61
CA VAL A 48 0.96 -3.34 26.39
C VAL A 48 2.02 -2.76 25.44
N ARG A 49 3.29 -3.14 25.59
CA ARG A 49 4.35 -2.65 24.69
C ARG A 49 4.18 -3.15 23.25
N ILE A 50 3.73 -4.38 23.08
CA ILE A 50 3.44 -4.94 21.75
C ILE A 50 2.29 -4.17 21.11
N TYR A 51 1.22 -3.90 21.88
CA TYR A 51 0.11 -3.06 21.45
C TYR A 51 0.58 -1.66 21.01
N ASP A 52 1.39 -0.98 21.84
CA ASP A 52 1.92 0.35 21.49
C ASP A 52 2.79 0.33 20.22
N ALA A 53 3.58 -0.74 20.04
CA ALA A 53 4.39 -0.91 18.83
C ALA A 53 3.52 -1.12 17.58
N LEU A 54 2.44 -1.90 17.70
CA LEU A 54 1.43 -2.09 16.66
C LEU A 54 0.78 -0.77 16.25
N VAL A 55 0.32 0.02 17.22
CA VAL A 55 -0.24 1.36 16.97
C VAL A 55 0.77 2.25 16.24
N ALA A 56 2.05 2.20 16.63
CA ALA A 56 3.10 2.96 15.96
C ALA A 56 3.33 2.49 14.51
N ILE A 57 3.22 1.19 14.23
CA ILE A 57 3.32 0.63 12.87
C ILE A 57 2.14 1.11 12.02
N LEU A 58 0.91 1.04 12.55
CA LEU A 58 -0.29 1.50 11.84
C LEU A 58 -0.19 2.99 11.49
N ARG A 59 0.24 3.84 12.43
CA ARG A 59 0.47 5.27 12.16
C ARG A 59 1.47 5.51 11.04
N ARG A 60 2.55 4.71 10.95
CA ARG A 60 3.52 4.82 9.85
C ARG A 60 2.93 4.43 8.49
N HIS A 61 1.87 3.63 8.48
CA HIS A 61 1.16 3.24 7.26
C HIS A 61 0.00 4.19 6.92
N GLY A 62 -0.13 5.32 7.64
CA GLY A 62 -1.12 6.36 7.36
C GLY A 62 -2.46 6.16 8.04
N PHE A 63 -2.59 5.20 8.96
CA PHE A 63 -3.80 5.03 9.76
C PHE A 63 -3.83 6.06 10.91
N GLU A 64 -4.99 6.64 11.17
CA GLU A 64 -5.15 7.68 12.20
C GLU A 64 -6.38 7.49 13.09
N GLY A 65 -6.22 7.82 14.38
CA GLY A 65 -7.31 7.92 15.36
C GLY A 65 -8.28 6.73 15.34
N LEU A 66 -9.53 7.02 14.98
CA LEU A 66 -10.64 6.06 14.93
C LEU A 66 -10.35 4.86 14.03
N GLU A 67 -9.56 5.03 12.98
CA GLU A 67 -9.25 3.95 12.05
C GLU A 67 -8.33 2.90 12.67
N ILE A 68 -7.41 3.35 13.53
CA ILE A 68 -6.58 2.45 14.33
C ILE A 68 -7.47 1.68 15.30
N ASP A 69 -8.38 2.37 15.98
CA ASP A 69 -9.29 1.74 16.95
C ASP A 69 -10.18 0.68 16.27
N LEU A 70 -10.76 1.00 15.11
CA LEU A 70 -11.55 0.07 14.31
C LEU A 70 -10.75 -1.12 13.82
N MET A 71 -9.49 -0.93 13.41
CA MET A 71 -8.63 -2.05 13.01
C MET A 71 -8.27 -2.94 14.20
N MET A 72 -7.93 -2.36 15.35
CA MET A 72 -7.65 -3.15 16.54
C MET A 72 -8.89 -3.94 16.99
N GLU A 73 -10.07 -3.32 16.95
CA GLU A 73 -11.33 -3.97 17.28
C GLU A 73 -11.67 -5.11 16.29
N LYS A 74 -11.51 -4.89 14.98
CA LYS A 74 -11.75 -5.90 13.94
C LYS A 74 -10.91 -7.17 14.15
N HIS A 75 -9.67 -7.02 14.60
CA HIS A 75 -8.75 -8.14 14.81
C HIS A 75 -8.72 -8.65 16.27
N GLU A 76 -9.66 -8.21 17.11
CA GLU A 76 -9.77 -8.57 18.53
C GLU A 76 -8.50 -8.25 19.35
N ILE A 77 -7.79 -7.18 18.97
CA ILE A 77 -6.55 -6.75 19.61
C ILE A 77 -6.87 -5.76 20.74
N ILE A 78 -6.69 -6.21 21.99
CA ILE A 78 -6.98 -5.41 23.19
C ILE A 78 -5.68 -5.09 23.92
N SER A 79 -5.53 -3.85 24.37
CA SER A 79 -4.35 -3.42 25.15
C SER A 79 -4.19 -4.22 26.43
N GLY A 80 -2.98 -4.73 26.67
CA GLY A 80 -2.64 -5.52 27.86
C GLY A 80 -3.09 -6.98 27.83
N PHE A 81 -3.70 -7.43 26.73
CA PHE A 81 -4.01 -8.83 26.48
C PHE A 81 -3.02 -9.45 25.50
N HIS A 82 -2.89 -10.77 25.60
CA HIS A 82 -2.06 -11.52 24.66
C HIS A 82 -2.64 -11.44 23.25
N ILE A 83 -1.82 -10.99 22.31
CA ILE A 83 -2.17 -10.89 20.89
C ILE A 83 -1.75 -12.20 20.22
N SER A 84 -2.71 -12.88 19.60
CA SER A 84 -2.43 -14.13 18.89
C SER A 84 -1.61 -13.86 17.64
N GLY A 85 -0.75 -14.81 17.26
CA GLY A 85 0.01 -14.73 16.01
C GLY A 85 -0.88 -14.61 14.78
N ASN A 86 -2.03 -15.31 14.78
CA ASN A 86 -2.99 -15.26 13.67
C ASN A 86 -3.61 -13.87 13.53
N SER A 87 -4.05 -13.26 14.62
CA SER A 87 -4.58 -11.87 14.61
C SER A 87 -3.55 -10.88 14.07
N MET A 88 -2.27 -11.09 14.38
CA MET A 88 -1.17 -10.27 13.89
C MET A 88 -0.95 -10.44 12.38
N THR A 89 -1.03 -11.68 11.88
CA THR A 89 -0.92 -12.00 10.45
C THR A 89 -2.10 -11.41 9.68
N ASP A 90 -3.32 -11.61 10.16
CA ASP A 90 -4.53 -11.10 9.51
C ASP A 90 -4.50 -9.57 9.42
N LEU A 91 -4.06 -8.88 10.49
CA LEU A 91 -3.88 -7.43 10.47
C LEU A 91 -2.82 -7.01 9.44
N TYR A 92 -1.71 -7.74 9.36
CA TYR A 92 -0.65 -7.44 8.41
C TYR A 92 -1.13 -7.58 6.96
N ASP A 93 -1.88 -8.64 6.66
CA ASP A 93 -2.44 -8.89 5.34
C ASP A 93 -3.41 -7.78 4.93
N ASP A 94 -4.27 -7.33 5.85
CA ASP A 94 -5.18 -6.21 5.61
C ASP A 94 -4.44 -4.89 5.30
N ILE A 95 -3.38 -4.58 6.07
CA ILE A 95 -2.52 -3.41 5.80
C ILE A 95 -1.88 -3.54 4.42
N HIS A 96 -1.42 -4.74 4.07
CA HIS A 96 -0.75 -5.00 2.80
C HIS A 96 -1.70 -4.84 1.61
N VAL A 97 -2.89 -5.44 1.67
CA VAL A 97 -3.93 -5.34 0.64
C VAL A 97 -4.33 -3.89 0.40
N ARG A 98 -4.54 -3.11 1.47
CA ARG A 98 -4.89 -1.70 1.33
C ARG A 98 -3.79 -0.89 0.64
N LYS A 99 -2.53 -1.15 0.99
CA LYS A 99 -1.38 -0.51 0.33
C LYS A 99 -1.31 -0.88 -1.15
N GLN A 100 -1.57 -2.14 -1.48
CA GLN A 100 -1.59 -2.61 -2.86
C GLN A 100 -2.71 -1.92 -3.66
N LEU A 101 -3.92 -1.81 -3.10
CA LEU A 101 -5.03 -1.07 -3.72
C LEU A 101 -4.68 0.40 -3.95
N SER A 102 -4.02 1.05 -2.99
CA SER A 102 -3.58 2.44 -3.17
C SER A 102 -2.59 2.61 -4.32
N LEU A 103 -1.68 1.66 -4.51
CA LEU A 103 -0.74 1.67 -5.63
C LEU A 103 -1.45 1.42 -6.96
N GLU A 104 -2.38 0.47 -6.98
CA GLU A 104 -3.16 0.14 -8.18
C GLU A 104 -4.00 1.34 -8.65
N VAL A 105 -4.63 2.08 -7.74
CA VAL A 105 -5.35 3.32 -8.06
C VAL A 105 -4.41 4.38 -8.64
N GLU A 106 -3.23 4.58 -8.06
CA GLU A 106 -2.25 5.54 -8.57
C GLU A 106 -1.76 5.16 -9.98
N GLU A 107 -1.57 3.87 -10.25
CA GLU A 107 -1.22 3.36 -11.58
C GLU A 107 -2.37 3.55 -12.59
N HIS A 108 -3.61 3.32 -12.16
CA HIS A 108 -4.79 3.58 -12.98
C HIS A 108 -4.93 5.06 -13.37
N ASP A 109 -4.69 5.98 -12.44
CA ASP A 109 -4.71 7.42 -12.73
C ASP A 109 -3.65 7.81 -13.76
N LYS A 110 -2.43 7.27 -13.62
CA LYS A 110 -1.36 7.47 -14.62
C LYS A 110 -1.72 6.92 -15.98
N LEU A 111 -2.34 5.74 -16.02
CA LEU A 111 -2.80 5.13 -17.27
C LEU A 111 -3.89 5.97 -17.93
N HIS A 112 -4.82 6.50 -17.14
CA HIS A 112 -5.90 7.35 -17.64
C HIS A 112 -5.36 8.66 -18.25
N GLU A 113 -4.37 9.27 -17.60
CA GLU A 113 -3.68 10.45 -18.13
C GLU A 113 -2.97 10.14 -19.47
N LYS A 114 -2.31 8.97 -19.57
CA LYS A 114 -1.70 8.52 -20.84
C LYS A 114 -2.74 8.28 -21.94
N MET A 115 -3.90 7.74 -21.58
CA MET A 115 -4.99 7.55 -22.53
C MET A 115 -5.52 8.89 -23.05
N ASN A 116 -5.69 9.89 -22.17
CA ASN A 116 -6.08 11.23 -22.57
C ASN A 116 -5.05 11.89 -23.51
N GLN A 117 -3.75 11.70 -23.24
CA GLN A 117 -2.67 12.16 -24.13
C GLN A 117 -2.77 11.49 -25.51
N MET A 118 -3.04 10.18 -25.58
CA MET A 118 -3.22 9.48 -26.86
C MET A 118 -4.43 10.00 -27.65
N VAL A 119 -5.55 10.25 -26.98
CA VAL A 119 -6.75 10.82 -27.62
C VAL A 119 -6.44 12.19 -28.22
N ASN A 120 -5.73 13.04 -27.49
CA ASN A 120 -5.33 14.36 -28.01
C ASN A 120 -4.42 14.25 -29.24
N VAL A 121 -3.49 13.29 -29.25
CA VAL A 121 -2.62 13.04 -30.41
C VAL A 121 -3.44 12.54 -31.60
N MET A 122 -4.42 11.65 -31.39
CA MET A 122 -5.32 11.19 -32.46
C MET A 122 -6.12 12.35 -33.07
N LEU A 123 -6.68 13.23 -32.23
CA LEU A 123 -7.40 14.41 -32.73
C LEU A 123 -6.50 15.34 -33.57
N MET A 124 -5.24 15.52 -33.15
CA MET A 124 -4.25 16.27 -33.93
C MET A 124 -3.93 15.59 -35.26
N MET A 125 -3.80 14.26 -35.27
CA MET A 125 -3.59 13.48 -36.50
C MET A 125 -4.77 13.60 -37.45
N ASP A 126 -6.01 13.52 -36.95
CA ASP A 126 -7.21 13.69 -37.78
C ASP A 126 -7.26 15.09 -38.40
N HIS A 127 -6.92 16.12 -37.62
CA HIS A 127 -6.85 17.49 -38.11
C HIS A 127 -5.79 17.64 -39.22
N THR A 128 -4.58 17.12 -38.99
CA THR A 128 -3.51 17.15 -40.00
C THR A 128 -3.86 16.34 -41.24
N HIS A 129 -4.57 15.22 -41.10
CA HIS A 129 -5.03 14.43 -42.23
C HIS A 129 -6.04 15.20 -43.07
N MET A 130 -6.98 15.91 -42.43
CA MET A 130 -7.95 16.76 -43.14
C MET A 130 -7.28 17.93 -43.88
N GLU A 131 -6.26 18.54 -43.29
CA GLU A 131 -5.45 19.56 -43.97
C GLU A 131 -4.69 19.01 -45.18
N LEU A 132 -4.19 17.78 -45.08
CA LEU A 132 -3.53 17.10 -46.18
C LEU A 132 -4.50 16.84 -47.33
N LEU A 133 -5.69 16.31 -47.03
CA LEU A 133 -6.73 16.05 -48.03
C LEU A 133 -7.16 17.33 -48.76
N THR A 134 -7.44 18.40 -48.01
CA THR A 134 -7.80 19.70 -48.62
C THR A 134 -6.69 20.26 -49.50
N LYS A 135 -5.41 20.13 -49.10
CA LYS A 135 -4.28 20.53 -49.96
C LYS A 135 -4.17 19.66 -51.22
N ILE A 136 -4.43 18.36 -51.13
CA ILE A 136 -4.45 17.45 -52.28
C ILE A 136 -5.57 17.82 -53.24
N ASP A 137 -6.78 18.12 -52.75
CA ASP A 137 -7.91 18.55 -53.58
C ASP A 137 -7.58 19.83 -54.34
N ILE A 138 -7.03 20.84 -53.67
CA ILE A 138 -6.59 22.11 -54.30
C ILE A 138 -5.54 21.86 -55.38
N LEU A 139 -4.56 20.99 -55.12
CA LEU A 139 -3.53 20.64 -56.10
C LEU A 139 -4.12 19.91 -57.31
N THR A 140 -5.07 19.01 -57.07
CA THR A 140 -5.74 18.24 -58.11
C THR A 140 -6.59 19.14 -59.00
N ASP A 141 -7.38 20.05 -58.42
CA ASP A 141 -8.17 21.04 -59.15
C ASP A 141 -7.30 21.96 -59.99
N ARG A 142 -6.19 22.47 -59.43
CA ARG A 142 -5.21 23.27 -60.18
C ARG A 142 -4.60 22.49 -61.34
N TYR A 143 -4.29 21.21 -61.15
CA TYR A 143 -3.74 20.36 -62.19
C TYR A 143 -4.76 20.13 -63.33
N ILE A 144 -6.02 19.84 -62.98
CA ILE A 144 -7.11 19.68 -63.95
C ILE A 144 -7.34 20.97 -64.74
N LEU A 145 -7.44 22.12 -64.08
CA LEU A 145 -7.58 23.44 -64.71
C LEU A 145 -6.42 23.75 -65.66
N LYS A 146 -5.18 23.50 -65.23
CA LYS A 146 -3.97 23.72 -66.05
C LYS A 146 -3.90 22.77 -67.26
N LYS A 147 -4.41 21.54 -67.14
CA LYS A 147 -4.50 20.60 -68.25
C LYS A 147 -5.56 21.05 -69.26
N ARG A 148 -6.71 21.55 -68.78
CA ARG A 148 -7.82 22.04 -69.61
C ARG A 148 -7.45 23.30 -70.41
N SER A 149 -6.69 24.23 -69.82
CA SER A 149 -6.22 25.43 -70.51
C SER A 149 -5.15 25.15 -71.58
N ARG A 150 -4.43 24.02 -71.48
CA ARG A 150 -3.47 23.58 -72.49
C ARG A 150 -4.10 22.81 -73.66
N SER A 151 -5.34 22.33 -73.51
CA SER A 151 -6.04 21.54 -74.53
C SER A 151 -6.94 22.34 -75.47
N THR A 152 -7.09 23.67 -75.29
CA THR A 152 -7.74 24.55 -76.27
C THR A 152 -6.69 25.14 -77.21
N PRO A 153 -6.56 24.68 -78.47
CA PRO A 153 -5.86 25.45 -79.47
C PRO A 153 -6.73 26.65 -79.84
N ILE A 154 -6.11 27.82 -79.87
CA ILE A 154 -6.72 29.04 -80.41
C ILE A 154 -6.95 28.78 -81.90
N SER A 155 -8.19 28.49 -82.28
CA SER A 155 -8.65 28.58 -83.66
C SER A 155 -9.14 30.00 -83.89
N ILE A 156 -8.37 30.72 -84.73
CA ILE A 156 -8.67 32.03 -85.34
C ILE A 156 -9.95 31.92 -86.17
#